data_AF-A0A9D8N237-F1
#
_entry.id   AF-A0A9D8N237-F1
#
_cell.length_a   1.000
_cell.length_b   1.000
_cell.length_c   1.000
_cell.angle_alpha   90.00
_cell.angle_beta   90.00
_cell.angle_gamma   90.00
#
_symmetry.space_group_name_H-M   'P 1'
#
loop_
_entity.id
_entity.type
_entity.pdbx_description
1 polymer ?
#
loop_
_entity_poly.entity_id
_entity_poly.type
_entity_poly.pdbx_seq_one_letter_code
_entity_poly.pdbx_strand_id
1 'polypeptide(L)'
;DNMTVDFDLQDENNWDNAVFVTGTLNTRQGSLMRWKNDEQVPLQHMGGGKYVGVVDLVNDNSNPYCSFGIMACRSTADMVNYSTTTRSSWTEARYGSETQYLEIASGQEVTDLVRGLDRTWRISPAGKYLIEFDMDNASMKATLLDTKGNGSEANPYQIANKYDLQSLRDRLTDGRTVYAKLMADIDMQGEGWWPMNSTFYANSYEEGYGKAISLDGTGHIIKNLTVAANPDNMFETGFFGALVGSVNNLGFFGASVQGGKAQNIGILAGLLDTDENTASVDKCYVNGEILAVGSDDTSASGSVAGTAVNASVSNVYANARVSGNGILGDFIGVGSPNLTILNSYSAGKANDSQAAVAIADEQGCTAQNFLFYDGTNQQAICSTVSLWEGWNQNGTIGLGWPLLDWQVQRGDHAKLCGYGLPGDVNGDGDITIADGVAVLNAMAGEAVPGNADVNGDGDITIADFVAVLNLMAEQ
;
A
#
# COMPACT_ATOMS: atom_id res chain seq x y z
N ASP A 1 -3.46 44.52 -4.14
CA ASP A 1 -1.99 44.62 -3.97
C ASP A 1 -1.53 45.33 -2.70
N ASN A 2 -2.25 45.22 -1.59
CA ASN A 2 -1.65 45.33 -0.26
C ASN A 2 -2.60 44.61 0.72
N MET A 3 -2.43 43.29 0.81
CA MET A 3 -3.13 42.42 1.75
C MET A 3 -2.25 42.11 2.98
N THR A 4 -1.36 43.04 3.31
CA THR A 4 -0.55 42.99 4.53
C THR A 4 -1.45 43.32 5.71
N VAL A 5 -1.52 42.43 6.68
CA VAL A 5 -2.27 42.65 7.92
C VAL A 5 -1.43 43.54 8.81
N ASP A 6 -2.02 44.61 9.32
CA ASP A 6 -1.41 45.45 10.34
C ASP A 6 -1.68 44.80 11.71
N PHE A 7 -0.65 44.14 12.24
CA PHE A 7 -0.70 43.44 13.53
C PHE A 7 -0.52 44.39 14.73
N ASP A 8 -0.22 45.67 14.50
CA ASP A 8 -0.04 46.68 15.57
C ASP A 8 -1.37 47.14 16.20
N LEU A 9 -2.51 46.60 15.75
CA LEU A 9 -3.86 46.83 16.33
C LEU A 9 -4.17 45.88 17.51
N GLN A 10 -3.15 45.36 18.20
CA GLN A 10 -3.19 44.35 19.26
C GLN A 10 -4.12 44.70 20.46
N ASP A 11 -4.32 45.98 20.78
CA ASP A 11 -5.02 46.40 22.01
C ASP A 11 -6.53 46.69 21.85
N GLU A 12 -7.09 46.69 20.64
CA GLU A 12 -8.53 46.91 20.41
C GLU A 12 -9.32 45.63 20.06
N ASN A 13 -8.62 44.51 19.86
CA ASN A 13 -9.23 43.28 19.35
C ASN A 13 -9.36 42.22 20.45
N ASN A 14 -10.56 42.15 21.03
CA ASN A 14 -11.02 41.05 21.88
C ASN A 14 -10.95 39.73 21.08
N TRP A 15 -9.80 39.04 21.16
CA TRP A 15 -9.50 37.81 20.44
C TRP A 15 -10.51 36.70 20.79
N ASP A 16 -10.95 35.94 19.78
CA ASP A 16 -11.91 34.86 19.99
C ASP A 16 -11.28 33.73 20.82
N ASN A 17 -12.09 33.03 21.62
CA ASN A 17 -11.60 31.93 22.47
C ASN A 17 -11.00 30.75 21.67
N ALA A 18 -11.31 30.68 20.38
CA ALA A 18 -10.78 29.69 19.46
C ALA A 18 -10.79 30.19 18.02
N VAL A 19 -9.85 29.66 17.23
CA VAL A 19 -9.86 29.68 15.77
C VAL A 19 -9.98 28.24 15.27
N PHE A 20 -10.20 28.01 13.97
CA PHE A 20 -10.46 26.68 13.45
C PHE A 20 -9.55 26.32 12.28
N VAL A 21 -9.13 25.05 12.19
CA VAL A 21 -8.42 24.54 11.02
C VAL A 21 -9.42 23.99 10.01
N THR A 22 -9.26 24.40 8.75
CA THR A 22 -10.01 23.92 7.58
C THR A 22 -9.04 23.27 6.59
N GLY A 23 -9.49 22.29 5.81
CA GLY A 23 -8.63 21.60 4.85
C GLY A 23 -9.10 20.19 4.54
N THR A 24 -8.14 19.33 4.20
CA THR A 24 -8.34 17.88 4.14
C THR A 24 -7.94 17.26 5.48
N LEU A 25 -8.93 16.95 6.32
CA LEU A 25 -8.72 16.53 7.70
C LEU A 25 -9.79 15.55 8.20
N ASN A 26 -9.43 14.73 9.19
CA ASN A 26 -10.36 13.87 9.90
C ASN A 26 -11.03 14.61 11.06
N THR A 27 -12.34 14.40 11.25
CA THR A 27 -13.05 14.88 12.45
C THR A 27 -12.54 14.17 13.70
N ARG A 28 -12.87 14.73 14.87
CA ARG A 28 -12.76 14.01 16.16
C ARG A 28 -13.52 12.67 16.18
N GLN A 29 -14.49 12.48 15.30
CA GLN A 29 -15.28 11.26 15.14
C GLN A 29 -14.76 10.33 14.03
N GLY A 30 -13.61 10.65 13.41
CA GLY A 30 -12.96 9.81 12.40
C GLY A 30 -13.55 9.90 10.99
N SER A 31 -14.40 10.88 10.71
CA SER A 31 -14.95 11.10 9.36
C SER A 31 -14.06 12.05 8.55
N LEU A 32 -13.76 11.69 7.30
CA LEU A 32 -13.03 12.53 6.35
C LEU A 32 -13.83 13.80 6.02
N MET A 33 -13.16 14.95 6.06
CA MET A 33 -13.70 16.23 5.64
C MET A 33 -12.78 16.92 4.65
N ARG A 34 -13.41 17.57 3.66
CA ARG A 34 -12.75 18.29 2.57
C ARG A 34 -13.31 19.70 2.51
N TRP A 35 -12.49 20.68 2.90
CA TRP A 35 -12.72 22.12 2.65
C TRP A 35 -14.14 22.61 2.92
N LYS A 36 -14.75 22.16 4.02
CA LYS A 36 -16.06 22.67 4.45
C LYS A 36 -15.86 23.85 5.39
N ASN A 37 -16.77 24.83 5.30
CA ASN A 37 -16.74 26.07 6.07
C ASN A 37 -17.52 25.97 7.40
N ASP A 38 -17.30 24.90 8.15
CA ASP A 38 -17.84 24.66 9.49
C ASP A 38 -16.71 24.71 10.54
N GLU A 39 -17.07 25.07 11.78
CA GLU A 39 -16.18 25.21 12.94
C GLU A 39 -15.60 23.85 13.40
N GLN A 40 -14.71 23.26 12.59
CA GLN A 40 -14.42 21.82 12.65
C GLN A 40 -13.39 21.40 13.70
N VAL A 41 -12.15 21.89 13.59
CA VAL A 41 -11.08 21.54 14.54
C VAL A 41 -10.59 22.81 15.22
N PRO A 42 -11.01 23.07 16.47
CA PRO A 42 -10.64 24.29 17.17
C PRO A 42 -9.19 24.25 17.62
N LEU A 43 -8.47 25.35 17.40
CA LEU A 43 -7.25 25.72 18.09
C LEU A 43 -7.63 26.61 19.27
N GLN A 44 -7.22 26.24 20.48
CA GLN A 44 -7.57 26.95 21.71
C GLN A 44 -6.66 28.16 21.90
N HIS A 45 -7.25 29.30 22.31
CA HIS A 45 -6.47 30.49 22.65
C HIS A 45 -5.67 30.27 23.94
N MET A 46 -4.37 30.53 23.88
CA MET A 46 -3.41 30.35 24.97
C MET A 46 -2.95 31.68 25.61
N GLY A 47 -3.49 32.82 25.14
CA GLY A 47 -3.05 34.17 25.50
C GLY A 47 -2.02 34.75 24.52
N GLY A 48 -1.93 36.08 24.45
CA GLY A 48 -1.01 36.80 23.55
C GLY A 48 -1.13 36.37 22.09
N GLY A 49 -2.35 36.41 21.54
CA GLY A 49 -2.61 36.05 20.13
C GLY A 49 -2.30 34.60 19.71
N LYS A 50 -1.83 33.74 20.62
CA LYS A 50 -1.41 32.37 20.31
C LYS A 50 -2.54 31.36 20.44
N TYR A 51 -2.70 30.50 19.45
CA TYR A 51 -3.69 29.43 19.37
C TYR A 51 -3.01 28.09 19.14
N VAL A 52 -3.45 27.06 19.86
CA VAL A 52 -2.83 25.74 19.79
C VAL A 52 -3.89 24.64 19.74
N GLY A 53 -3.67 23.63 18.90
CA GLY A 53 -4.56 22.48 18.82
C GLY A 53 -3.97 21.34 18.01
N VAL A 54 -4.52 20.14 18.19
CA VAL A 54 -4.11 18.95 17.43
C VAL A 54 -5.09 18.73 16.29
N VAL A 55 -4.55 18.59 15.09
CA VAL A 55 -5.31 18.38 13.85
C VAL A 55 -4.83 17.09 13.19
N ASP A 56 -5.79 16.28 12.75
CA ASP A 56 -5.52 15.03 12.03
C ASP A 56 -5.63 15.31 10.52
N LEU A 57 -4.49 15.57 9.88
CA LEU A 57 -4.40 15.93 8.48
C LEU A 57 -4.28 14.67 7.62
N VAL A 58 -5.01 14.63 6.50
CA VAL A 58 -5.08 13.43 5.64
C VAL A 58 -4.92 13.78 4.16
N ASN A 59 -4.44 12.82 3.38
CA ASN A 59 -4.29 12.94 1.93
C ASN A 59 -5.67 12.90 1.24
N ASP A 60 -5.81 13.61 0.12
CA ASP A 60 -7.03 13.62 -0.69
C ASP A 60 -6.81 12.92 -2.04
N ASN A 61 -7.73 12.07 -2.48
CA ASN A 61 -7.63 11.39 -3.77
C ASN A 61 -7.58 12.37 -4.97
N SER A 62 -8.09 13.59 -4.83
CA SER A 62 -7.97 14.67 -5.82
C SER A 62 -6.72 15.55 -5.66
N ASN A 63 -6.03 15.47 -4.52
CA ASN A 63 -4.88 16.28 -4.18
C ASN A 63 -3.98 15.48 -3.21
N PRO A 64 -2.86 14.90 -3.66
CA PRO A 64 -2.07 13.93 -2.87
C PRO A 64 -1.38 14.51 -1.64
N TYR A 65 -1.69 15.75 -1.27
CA TYR A 65 -1.06 16.49 -0.20
C TYR A 65 -2.08 16.81 0.90
N CYS A 66 -1.64 16.77 2.16
CA CYS A 66 -2.41 17.31 3.26
C CYS A 66 -2.43 18.82 3.16
N SER A 67 -3.57 19.41 2.81
CA SER A 67 -3.71 20.85 2.63
C SER A 67 -4.63 21.46 3.68
N PHE A 68 -4.25 22.61 4.22
CA PHE A 68 -5.01 23.28 5.27
C PHE A 68 -4.82 24.80 5.31
N GLY A 69 -5.74 25.48 6.00
CA GLY A 69 -5.69 26.90 6.35
C GLY A 69 -6.38 27.15 7.70
N ILE A 70 -6.30 28.37 8.22
CA ILE A 70 -6.85 28.72 9.54
C ILE A 70 -7.97 29.74 9.39
N MET A 71 -9.17 29.41 9.88
CA MET A 71 -10.34 30.29 9.97
C MET A 71 -10.35 31.01 11.31
N ALA A 72 -10.23 32.34 11.30
CA ALA A 72 -10.20 33.15 12.51
C ALA A 72 -11.58 33.68 12.95
N CYS A 73 -12.68 33.41 12.22
CA CYS A 73 -14.03 33.86 12.60
C CYS A 73 -15.19 33.03 11.98
N ARG A 74 -16.43 33.30 12.45
CA ARG A 74 -17.70 32.59 12.12
C ARG A 74 -18.33 32.92 10.76
N SER A 75 -18.81 31.93 10.01
CA SER A 75 -19.85 32.21 9.00
C SER A 75 -21.22 32.35 9.70
N THR A 76 -21.94 33.47 9.51
CA THR A 76 -23.34 33.57 9.97
C THR A 76 -24.30 32.96 8.95
N ALA A 77 -25.40 32.38 9.44
CA ALA A 77 -26.35 31.54 8.69
C ALA A 77 -27.05 32.19 7.46
N ASP A 78 -26.92 33.50 7.24
CA ASP A 78 -27.64 34.24 6.18
C ASP A 78 -26.85 34.41 4.86
N MET A 79 -25.73 33.70 4.64
CA MET A 79 -24.86 33.95 3.48
C MET A 79 -24.81 32.78 2.47
N VAL A 80 -25.67 32.87 1.45
CA VAL A 80 -25.92 31.85 0.41
C VAL A 80 -24.81 31.76 -0.66
N ASN A 81 -23.76 32.56 -0.57
CA ASN A 81 -22.66 32.60 -1.55
C ASN A 81 -21.30 32.50 -0.85
N TYR A 82 -20.85 31.29 -0.53
CA TYR A 82 -19.45 30.80 -0.34
C TYR A 82 -18.35 31.78 0.17
N SER A 83 -18.69 32.88 0.83
CA SER A 83 -17.84 34.01 1.17
C SER A 83 -17.85 34.20 2.68
N THR A 84 -16.67 34.06 3.25
CA THR A 84 -16.32 34.20 4.66
C THR A 84 -16.29 35.69 5.05
N THR A 85 -17.32 36.22 5.70
CA THR A 85 -17.24 37.54 6.35
C THR A 85 -17.72 37.48 7.81
N THR A 86 -16.95 38.07 8.74
CA THR A 86 -17.49 38.60 10.01
C THR A 86 -16.96 39.99 10.28
N ARG A 87 -17.76 40.79 11.00
CA ARG A 87 -17.53 42.19 11.38
C ARG A 87 -17.58 43.13 10.17
N SER A 88 -18.21 44.28 10.37
CA SER A 88 -18.58 45.25 9.32
C SER A 88 -17.41 45.90 8.56
N SER A 89 -16.18 45.45 8.78
CA SER A 89 -14.95 45.98 8.20
C SER A 89 -14.02 44.91 7.61
N TRP A 90 -14.37 43.61 7.63
CA TRP A 90 -13.49 42.53 7.15
C TRP A 90 -14.08 41.84 5.91
N THR A 91 -13.27 41.69 4.86
CA THR A 91 -13.67 41.06 3.59
C THR A 91 -13.39 39.56 3.55
N GLU A 92 -12.48 39.03 4.39
CA GLU A 92 -12.12 37.61 4.46
C GLU A 92 -11.39 37.26 5.78
N ALA A 93 -11.58 36.05 6.31
CA ALA A 93 -11.00 35.62 7.60
C ALA A 93 -10.27 34.25 7.59
N ARG A 94 -9.77 33.83 6.42
CA ARG A 94 -8.86 32.68 6.31
C ARG A 94 -7.42 33.16 6.24
N TYR A 95 -6.58 32.59 7.08
CA TYR A 95 -5.14 32.78 7.10
C TYR A 95 -4.43 31.61 6.41
N GLY A 96 -3.39 31.97 5.67
CA GLY A 96 -2.68 31.09 4.76
C GLY A 96 -1.30 31.60 4.37
N SER A 97 -0.74 31.02 3.31
CA SER A 97 0.57 31.35 2.73
C SER A 97 0.51 32.36 1.58
N GLU A 98 1.62 33.08 1.33
CA GLU A 98 1.74 34.04 0.21
C GLU A 98 1.37 33.43 -1.15
N THR A 99 1.81 32.20 -1.38
CA THR A 99 1.47 31.39 -2.54
C THR A 99 0.40 30.36 -2.19
N GLN A 100 -0.45 30.02 -3.16
CA GLN A 100 -1.32 28.85 -3.02
C GLN A 100 -0.47 27.58 -2.92
N TYR A 101 -0.79 26.70 -1.97
CA TYR A 101 -0.09 25.43 -1.75
C TYR A 101 1.39 25.57 -1.38
N LEU A 102 1.68 26.44 -0.40
CA LEU A 102 3.04 26.52 0.13
C LEU A 102 3.39 25.23 0.87
N GLU A 103 4.41 24.53 0.40
CA GLU A 103 4.97 23.36 1.07
C GLU A 103 5.71 23.78 2.35
N ILE A 104 5.37 23.15 3.47
CA ILE A 104 5.97 23.40 4.78
C ILE A 104 6.45 22.08 5.39
N ALA A 105 7.60 22.09 6.05
CA ALA A 105 8.11 20.92 6.76
C ALA A 105 7.54 20.85 8.19
N SER A 106 7.40 19.63 8.74
CA SER A 106 7.03 19.45 10.14
C SER A 106 8.01 20.19 11.07
N GLY A 107 7.48 21.07 11.92
CA GLY A 107 8.23 21.89 12.85
C GLY A 107 8.79 23.17 12.27
N GLN A 108 8.66 23.40 10.96
CA GLN A 108 9.01 24.67 10.32
C GLN A 108 8.06 25.77 10.79
N GLU A 109 8.64 26.89 11.22
CA GLU A 109 7.89 28.12 11.44
C GLU A 109 7.77 28.89 10.12
N VAL A 110 6.56 29.32 9.80
CA VAL A 110 6.23 30.14 8.65
C VAL A 110 5.78 31.49 9.18
N THR A 111 6.41 32.57 8.72
CA THR A 111 6.05 33.96 9.05
C THR A 111 5.27 34.60 7.89
N ASP A 112 4.86 35.86 8.06
CA ASP A 112 4.27 36.68 7.00
C ASP A 112 2.95 36.10 6.45
N LEU A 113 2.10 35.64 7.36
CA LEU A 113 0.80 35.08 7.03
C LEU A 113 -0.07 36.08 6.27
N VAL A 114 -0.82 35.57 5.30
CA VAL A 114 -1.67 36.38 4.41
C VAL A 114 -3.12 35.90 4.47
N ARG A 115 -4.03 36.80 4.10
CA ARG A 115 -5.47 36.50 4.01
C ARG A 115 -5.89 36.21 2.57
N GLY A 116 -6.73 35.19 2.35
CA GLY A 116 -7.18 34.82 1.00
C GLY A 116 -7.78 33.41 0.85
N LEU A 117 -8.75 33.23 -0.06
CA LEU A 117 -9.47 31.97 -0.22
C LEU A 117 -8.56 30.83 -0.73
N ASP A 118 -7.59 31.17 -1.57
CA ASP A 118 -6.74 30.20 -2.27
C ASP A 118 -5.36 30.02 -1.62
N ARG A 119 -5.16 30.58 -0.42
CA ARG A 119 -3.85 30.67 0.23
C ARG A 119 -3.76 29.59 1.31
N THR A 120 -3.17 28.45 0.98
CA THR A 120 -3.22 27.24 1.81
C THR A 120 -1.84 26.62 1.94
N TRP A 121 -1.57 26.01 3.09
CA TRP A 121 -0.35 25.24 3.30
C TRP A 121 -0.53 23.81 2.84
N ARG A 122 0.57 23.20 2.39
CA ARG A 122 0.71 21.77 2.20
C ARG A 122 1.78 21.25 3.13
N ILE A 123 1.48 20.12 3.77
CA ILE A 123 2.41 19.44 4.66
C ILE A 123 2.36 17.94 4.38
N SER A 124 3.48 17.28 4.64
CA SER A 124 3.61 15.84 4.48
C SER A 124 4.45 15.29 5.65
N PRO A 125 4.17 14.06 6.12
CA PRO A 125 3.13 13.12 5.67
C PRO A 125 1.74 13.42 6.29
N ALA A 126 0.70 12.68 5.90
CA ALA A 126 -0.55 12.63 6.67
C ALA A 126 -0.31 12.17 8.12
N GLY A 127 -1.10 12.72 9.05
CA GLY A 127 -1.03 12.36 10.46
C GLY A 127 -1.52 13.46 11.41
N LYS A 128 -1.29 13.24 12.71
CA LYS A 128 -1.67 14.19 13.76
C LYS A 128 -0.59 15.26 13.92
N TYR A 129 -0.94 16.50 13.63
CA TYR A 129 -0.09 17.67 13.80
C TYR A 129 -0.54 18.51 14.98
N LEU A 130 0.41 18.95 15.81
CA LEU A 130 0.24 20.10 16.67
C LEU A 130 0.36 21.35 15.82
N ILE A 131 -0.73 22.10 15.70
CA ILE A 131 -0.74 23.40 15.04
C ILE A 131 -0.57 24.46 16.11
N GLU A 132 0.47 25.27 15.98
CA GLU A 132 0.72 26.49 16.74
C GLU A 132 0.52 27.66 15.78
N PHE A 133 -0.46 28.50 16.06
CA PHE A 133 -0.79 29.67 15.26
C PHE A 133 -0.67 30.91 16.12
N ASP A 134 0.22 31.80 15.74
CA ASP A 134 0.49 33.03 16.47
C ASP A 134 0.01 34.21 15.62
N MET A 135 -1.13 34.77 16.01
CA MET A 135 -1.64 35.96 15.33
C MET A 135 -0.83 37.20 15.64
N ASP A 136 -0.24 37.33 16.82
CA ASP A 136 0.49 38.53 17.21
C ASP A 136 1.80 38.67 16.44
N ASN A 137 2.42 37.53 16.12
CA ASN A 137 3.67 37.46 15.35
C ASN A 137 3.47 37.09 13.88
N ALA A 138 2.22 36.96 13.42
CA ALA A 138 1.91 36.49 12.08
C ALA A 138 2.69 35.22 11.72
N SER A 139 2.64 34.20 12.59
CA SER A 139 3.36 32.96 12.38
C SER A 139 2.51 31.70 12.56
N MET A 140 2.92 30.64 11.89
CA MET A 140 2.28 29.32 11.99
C MET A 140 3.35 28.23 11.96
N LYS A 141 3.19 27.24 12.82
CA LYS A 141 4.04 26.05 12.86
C LYS A 141 3.16 24.81 13.03
N ALA A 142 3.40 23.82 12.18
CA ALA A 142 2.74 22.52 12.25
C ALA A 142 3.76 21.44 12.59
N THR A 143 3.62 20.75 13.73
CA THR A 143 4.57 19.72 14.20
C THR A 143 3.91 18.37 14.26
N LEU A 144 4.41 17.37 13.52
CA LEU A 144 3.90 16.00 13.56
C LEU A 144 4.10 15.40 14.97
N LEU A 145 3.01 14.96 15.61
CA LEU A 145 3.01 14.41 16.97
C LEU A 145 3.18 12.90 17.03
N ASP A 146 2.57 12.19 16.09
CA ASP A 146 2.68 10.74 15.99
C ASP A 146 3.55 10.39 14.79
N THR A 147 4.86 10.46 15.00
CA THR A 147 5.81 10.13 13.94
C THR A 147 5.81 8.62 13.65
N LYS A 148 5.26 7.80 14.58
CA LYS A 148 5.30 6.34 14.51
C LYS A 148 6.72 5.82 14.27
N GLY A 149 7.74 6.44 14.86
CA GLY A 149 9.15 6.24 14.49
C GLY A 149 9.70 7.40 13.65
N ASN A 150 10.97 7.35 13.25
CA ASN A 150 11.57 8.40 12.41
C ASN A 150 12.14 7.86 11.09
N GLY A 151 11.86 6.60 10.78
CA GLY A 151 12.32 5.95 9.56
C GLY A 151 13.81 5.67 9.53
N SER A 152 14.50 5.70 10.68
CA SER A 152 15.87 5.19 10.83
C SER A 152 15.85 3.72 11.24
N GLU A 153 16.96 3.02 11.03
CA GLU A 153 17.09 1.61 11.43
C GLU A 153 16.80 1.38 12.93
N ALA A 154 17.28 2.29 13.80
CA ALA A 154 17.07 2.21 15.24
C ALA A 154 15.62 2.55 15.67
N ASN A 155 14.88 3.28 14.83
CA ASN A 155 13.52 3.70 15.12
C ASN A 155 12.66 3.73 13.84
N PRO A 156 12.35 2.55 13.28
CA PRO A 156 11.64 2.42 12.00
C PRO A 156 10.22 2.95 12.11
N TYR A 157 9.66 3.37 10.99
CA TYR A 157 8.24 3.72 10.91
C TYR A 157 7.36 2.51 11.22
N GLN A 158 6.39 2.66 12.12
CA GLN A 158 5.48 1.63 12.59
C GLN A 158 4.17 1.75 11.83
N ILE A 159 3.84 0.71 11.05
CA ILE A 159 2.69 0.69 10.16
C ILE A 159 1.64 -0.24 10.75
N ALA A 160 0.60 0.33 11.37
CA ALA A 160 -0.40 -0.45 12.11
C ALA A 160 -1.76 -0.55 11.41
N ASN A 161 -1.99 0.24 10.36
CA ASN A 161 -3.24 0.24 9.59
C ASN A 161 -3.00 0.77 8.16
N LYS A 162 -4.03 0.72 7.33
CA LYS A 162 -3.97 1.14 5.92
C LYS A 162 -3.62 2.62 5.71
N TYR A 163 -4.01 3.51 6.62
CA TYR A 163 -3.66 4.93 6.53
C TYR A 163 -2.18 5.17 6.81
N ASP A 164 -1.60 4.44 7.76
CA ASP A 164 -0.15 4.49 8.02
C ASP A 164 0.62 4.04 6.78
N LEU A 165 0.15 2.96 6.15
CA LEU A 165 0.74 2.40 4.95
C LEU A 165 0.65 3.37 3.76
N GLN A 166 -0.51 4.00 3.55
CA GLN A 166 -0.67 5.06 2.53
C GLN A 166 0.27 6.25 2.80
N SER A 167 0.43 6.66 4.06
CA SER A 167 1.32 7.78 4.43
C SER A 167 2.81 7.46 4.30
N LEU A 168 3.20 6.16 4.28
CA LEU A 168 4.59 5.75 4.21
C LEU A 168 5.27 6.22 2.92
N ARG A 169 4.51 6.32 1.82
CA ARG A 169 5.02 6.84 0.54
C ARG A 169 5.59 8.24 0.68
N ASP A 170 4.86 9.11 1.37
CA ASP A 170 5.25 10.52 1.52
C ASP A 170 6.41 10.69 2.51
N ARG A 171 6.75 9.63 3.25
CA ARG A 171 7.90 9.58 4.18
C ARG A 171 9.18 9.08 3.52
N LEU A 172 9.10 8.58 2.28
CA LEU A 172 10.27 8.20 1.49
C LEU A 172 11.01 9.45 1.01
N THR A 173 12.33 9.46 1.17
CA THR A 173 13.17 10.61 0.83
C THR A 173 14.44 10.13 0.16
N ASP A 174 14.85 10.82 -0.91
CA ASP A 174 16.10 10.51 -1.61
C ASP A 174 17.32 10.64 -0.71
N GLY A 175 18.38 9.89 -1.05
CA GLY A 175 19.68 9.97 -0.38
C GLY A 175 19.75 9.26 0.98
N ARG A 176 18.70 8.54 1.40
CA ARG A 176 18.75 7.63 2.55
C ARG A 176 17.76 6.47 2.43
N THR A 177 18.08 5.36 3.07
CA THR A 177 17.13 4.26 3.28
C THR A 177 16.13 4.63 4.38
N VAL A 178 14.84 4.52 4.09
CA VAL A 178 13.77 4.63 5.08
C VAL A 178 13.43 3.25 5.63
N TYR A 179 13.45 3.11 6.95
CA TYR A 179 13.11 1.85 7.61
C TYR A 179 11.66 1.87 8.09
N ALA A 180 10.91 0.82 7.80
CA ALA A 180 9.53 0.66 8.25
C ALA A 180 9.27 -0.78 8.67
N LYS A 181 8.33 -0.97 9.58
CA LYS A 181 7.84 -2.29 9.98
C LYS A 181 6.34 -2.31 10.12
N LEU A 182 5.73 -3.41 9.74
CA LEU A 182 4.33 -3.65 10.07
C LEU A 182 4.19 -3.91 11.57
N MET A 183 3.03 -3.55 12.12
CA MET A 183 2.66 -3.80 13.52
C MET A 183 1.38 -4.64 13.63
N ALA A 184 0.71 -4.85 12.50
CA ALA A 184 -0.51 -5.61 12.34
C ALA A 184 -0.65 -5.99 10.87
N ASP A 185 -1.55 -6.92 10.60
CA ASP A 185 -2.01 -7.16 9.23
C ASP A 185 -2.77 -5.93 8.73
N ILE A 186 -2.61 -5.63 7.45
CA ILE A 186 -3.18 -4.43 6.82
C ILE A 186 -4.19 -4.86 5.76
N ASP A 187 -5.46 -4.56 5.99
CA ASP A 187 -6.51 -4.79 5.00
C ASP A 187 -6.72 -3.55 4.12
N MET A 188 -6.49 -3.72 2.82
CA MET A 188 -6.64 -2.68 1.80
C MET A 188 -7.98 -2.74 1.06
N GLN A 189 -8.95 -3.55 1.53
CA GLN A 189 -10.25 -3.65 0.88
C GLN A 189 -10.90 -2.27 0.70
N GLY A 190 -11.33 -1.98 -0.54
CA GLY A 190 -11.96 -0.72 -0.92
C GLY A 190 -11.00 0.46 -1.08
N GLU A 191 -9.70 0.27 -0.87
CA GLU A 191 -8.67 1.29 -1.07
C GLU A 191 -7.85 0.99 -2.33
N GLY A 192 -7.75 1.97 -3.22
CA GLY A 192 -6.80 1.90 -4.32
C GLY A 192 -5.37 2.07 -3.81
N TRP A 193 -4.44 1.34 -4.42
CA TRP A 193 -3.02 1.49 -4.19
C TRP A 193 -2.32 2.13 -5.37
N TRP A 194 -1.35 2.97 -5.03
CA TRP A 194 -0.42 3.53 -5.99
C TRP A 194 1.00 3.12 -5.59
N PRO A 195 1.85 2.71 -6.53
CA PRO A 195 3.16 2.18 -6.19
C PRO A 195 4.00 3.15 -5.36
N MET A 196 4.79 2.62 -4.41
CA MET A 196 5.60 3.45 -3.50
C MET A 196 6.65 4.28 -4.22
N ASN A 197 7.27 3.69 -5.22
CA ASN A 197 8.34 4.27 -6.02
C ASN A 197 7.96 4.12 -7.49
N SER A 198 7.32 5.16 -8.02
CA SER A 198 6.87 5.21 -9.41
C SER A 198 7.51 6.42 -10.09
N THR A 199 7.94 6.23 -11.34
CA THR A 199 8.54 7.25 -12.21
C THR A 199 7.51 8.16 -12.88
N PHE A 200 6.22 7.93 -12.63
CA PHE A 200 5.15 8.72 -13.24
C PHE A 200 4.13 9.11 -12.19
N TYR A 201 3.76 10.38 -12.13
CA TYR A 201 2.65 10.88 -11.33
C TYR A 201 1.84 11.86 -12.18
N ALA A 202 0.56 11.55 -12.46
CA ALA A 202 -0.26 12.30 -13.41
C ALA A 202 0.41 12.44 -14.79
N ASN A 203 0.58 13.66 -15.33
CA ASN A 203 1.25 13.90 -16.62
C ASN A 203 2.75 14.26 -16.48
N SER A 204 3.32 14.12 -15.29
CA SER A 204 4.73 14.41 -15.01
C SER A 204 5.52 13.14 -14.78
N TYR A 205 6.61 13.02 -15.54
CA TYR A 205 7.67 12.05 -15.31
C TYR A 205 8.57 12.57 -14.19
N GLU A 206 8.74 11.79 -13.12
CA GLU A 206 9.78 12.02 -12.12
C GLU A 206 10.94 11.09 -12.44
N GLU A 207 12.13 11.67 -12.65
CA GLU A 207 13.33 10.88 -12.90
C GLU A 207 13.72 10.08 -11.65
N GLY A 208 13.76 8.75 -11.81
CA GLY A 208 14.59 7.86 -11.00
C GLY A 208 13.87 7.01 -9.95
N TYR A 209 14.63 6.08 -9.39
CA TYR A 209 14.23 5.17 -8.32
C TYR A 209 14.95 5.55 -7.00
N GLY A 210 15.11 6.84 -6.70
CA GLY A 210 15.96 7.33 -5.60
C GLY A 210 15.48 7.02 -4.17
N LYS A 211 14.27 6.49 -4.03
CA LYS A 211 13.56 6.31 -2.75
C LYS A 211 13.77 4.90 -2.18
N ALA A 212 14.90 4.72 -1.48
CA ALA A 212 15.23 3.45 -0.84
C ALA A 212 14.38 3.16 0.43
N ILE A 213 13.95 1.92 0.60
CA ILE A 213 13.19 1.43 1.76
C ILE A 213 13.72 0.09 2.28
N SER A 214 13.71 -0.09 3.60
CA SER A 214 13.78 -1.40 4.25
C SER A 214 12.46 -1.65 4.98
N LEU A 215 11.63 -2.54 4.43
CA LEU A 215 10.32 -2.90 4.97
C LEU A 215 10.37 -4.29 5.62
N ASP A 216 10.24 -4.33 6.94
CA ASP A 216 10.07 -5.58 7.69
C ASP A 216 8.58 -5.83 7.94
N GLY A 217 8.03 -6.85 7.31
CA GLY A 217 6.66 -7.28 7.55
C GLY A 217 6.47 -7.84 8.96
N THR A 218 7.53 -8.22 9.67
CA THR A 218 7.49 -8.82 11.03
C THR A 218 6.53 -10.00 11.13
N GLY A 219 6.34 -10.72 10.03
CA GLY A 219 5.39 -11.81 9.91
C GLY A 219 3.94 -11.34 9.77
N HIS A 220 3.70 -10.13 9.26
CA HIS A 220 2.36 -9.61 8.93
C HIS A 220 2.08 -9.65 7.43
N ILE A 221 0.81 -9.45 7.10
CA ILE A 221 0.31 -9.57 5.74
C ILE A 221 -0.46 -8.33 5.30
N ILE A 222 -0.39 -8.01 4.02
CA ILE A 222 -1.20 -7.00 3.34
C ILE A 222 -2.27 -7.74 2.53
N LYS A 223 -3.54 -7.51 2.88
CA LYS A 223 -4.69 -8.15 2.25
C LYS A 223 -5.34 -7.23 1.24
N ASN A 224 -5.94 -7.81 0.20
CA ASN A 224 -6.83 -7.10 -0.74
C ASN A 224 -6.19 -5.89 -1.42
N LEU A 225 -4.87 -5.95 -1.63
CA LEU A 225 -4.13 -4.88 -2.30
C LEU A 225 -4.65 -4.73 -3.73
N THR A 226 -5.19 -3.57 -4.07
CA THR A 226 -5.70 -3.31 -5.42
C THR A 226 -4.89 -2.23 -6.12
N VAL A 227 -4.15 -2.58 -7.17
CA VAL A 227 -3.46 -1.63 -8.04
C VAL A 227 -4.25 -1.50 -9.34
N ALA A 228 -4.82 -0.32 -9.58
CA ALA A 228 -5.63 -0.06 -10.75
C ALA A 228 -4.78 0.18 -12.01
N ALA A 229 -5.34 -0.16 -13.18
CA ALA A 229 -4.67 0.09 -14.44
C ALA A 229 -4.46 1.59 -14.66
N ASN A 230 -3.23 1.97 -15.03
CA ASN A 230 -2.95 3.32 -15.46
C ASN A 230 -2.97 3.40 -17.00
N PRO A 231 -3.89 4.20 -17.60
CA PRO A 231 -3.99 4.36 -19.05
C PRO A 231 -2.92 5.29 -19.66
N ASP A 232 -2.27 6.11 -18.81
CA ASP A 232 -1.43 7.25 -19.21
C ASP A 232 0.07 6.97 -19.08
N ASN A 233 0.44 5.69 -18.93
CA ASN A 233 1.80 5.13 -18.92
C ASN A 233 2.44 5.04 -17.52
N MET A 234 2.87 3.84 -17.14
CA MET A 234 3.74 3.58 -15.97
C MET A 234 4.84 2.67 -16.45
N PHE A 235 6.10 2.86 -16.09
CA PHE A 235 7.13 1.88 -16.46
C PHE A 235 7.05 0.66 -15.53
N GLU A 236 6.78 0.88 -14.24
CA GLU A 236 6.69 -0.17 -13.21
C GLU A 236 5.41 -0.06 -12.41
N THR A 237 4.74 -1.20 -12.19
CA THR A 237 3.55 -1.27 -11.33
C THR A 237 3.57 -2.48 -10.41
N GLY A 238 2.91 -2.32 -9.26
CA GLY A 238 2.94 -3.26 -8.13
C GLY A 238 2.89 -2.52 -6.80
N PHE A 239 3.14 -3.23 -5.69
CA PHE A 239 3.19 -2.59 -4.38
C PHE A 239 4.30 -1.53 -4.31
N PHE A 240 5.53 -1.90 -4.67
CA PHE A 240 6.66 -0.96 -4.68
C PHE A 240 6.74 -0.14 -5.96
N GLY A 241 6.29 -0.66 -7.11
CA GLY A 241 6.70 -0.11 -8.41
C GLY A 241 8.12 -0.57 -8.67
N ALA A 242 9.12 0.24 -8.35
CA ALA A 242 10.50 -0.22 -8.25
C ALA A 242 10.93 -0.42 -6.79
N LEU A 243 11.35 -1.64 -6.41
CA LEU A 243 11.92 -1.88 -5.10
C LEU A 243 13.39 -1.47 -5.08
N VAL A 244 13.72 -0.53 -4.21
CA VAL A 244 15.09 -0.11 -3.89
C VAL A 244 15.32 -0.32 -2.42
N GLY A 245 16.23 -1.21 -2.06
CA GLY A 245 16.45 -1.65 -0.68
C GLY A 245 15.89 -3.06 -0.43
N SER A 246 15.19 -3.27 0.69
CA SER A 246 14.80 -4.61 1.13
C SER A 246 13.35 -4.71 1.59
N VAL A 247 12.77 -5.89 1.39
CA VAL A 247 11.52 -6.32 1.99
C VAL A 247 11.69 -7.73 2.56
N ASN A 248 11.22 -7.95 3.79
CA ASN A 248 11.30 -9.26 4.40
C ASN A 248 10.13 -9.58 5.34
N ASN A 249 9.88 -10.87 5.59
CA ASN A 249 8.83 -11.36 6.50
C ASN A 249 7.42 -10.78 6.20
N LEU A 250 7.09 -10.62 4.91
CA LEU A 250 5.87 -9.95 4.47
C LEU A 250 5.05 -10.86 3.56
N GLY A 251 3.74 -10.88 3.78
CA GLY A 251 2.77 -11.54 2.92
C GLY A 251 1.91 -10.59 2.11
N PHE A 252 1.57 -10.97 0.88
CA PHE A 252 0.46 -10.40 0.12
C PHE A 252 -0.61 -11.46 -0.10
N PHE A 253 -1.85 -11.20 0.31
CA PHE A 253 -2.98 -12.13 0.17
C PHE A 253 -4.14 -11.47 -0.57
N GLY A 254 -4.66 -12.13 -1.60
CA GLY A 254 -5.73 -11.58 -2.43
C GLY A 254 -5.36 -10.26 -3.11
N ALA A 255 -4.11 -10.10 -3.55
CA ALA A 255 -3.71 -8.92 -4.30
C ALA A 255 -4.31 -8.95 -5.73
N SER A 256 -4.66 -7.80 -6.28
CA SER A 256 -5.10 -7.63 -7.67
C SER A 256 -4.32 -6.49 -8.30
N VAL A 257 -3.46 -6.79 -9.28
CA VAL A 257 -2.69 -5.78 -10.01
C VAL A 257 -3.12 -5.75 -11.47
N GLN A 258 -3.67 -4.62 -11.90
CA GLN A 258 -3.98 -4.38 -13.31
C GLN A 258 -2.82 -3.60 -13.94
N GLY A 259 -2.13 -4.24 -14.89
CA GLY A 259 -0.93 -3.71 -15.51
C GLY A 259 -1.17 -2.49 -16.40
N GLY A 260 -2.30 -2.45 -17.11
CA GLY A 260 -2.56 -1.42 -18.10
C GLY A 260 -1.43 -1.37 -19.13
N LYS A 261 -0.85 -0.18 -19.36
CA LYS A 261 0.30 0.01 -20.27
C LYS A 261 1.66 -0.20 -19.61
N ALA A 262 1.73 -0.81 -18.43
CA ALA A 262 2.99 -0.93 -17.72
C ALA A 262 3.98 -1.87 -18.40
N GLN A 263 5.27 -1.47 -18.41
CA GLN A 263 6.34 -2.29 -18.98
C GLN A 263 6.75 -3.42 -18.03
N ASN A 264 6.73 -3.18 -16.72
CA ASN A 264 7.15 -4.13 -15.70
C ASN A 264 6.06 -4.25 -14.64
N ILE A 265 5.51 -5.45 -14.47
CA ILE A 265 4.34 -5.69 -13.63
C ILE A 265 4.62 -6.82 -12.63
N GLY A 266 4.42 -6.55 -11.35
CA GLY A 266 4.38 -7.60 -10.34
C GLY A 266 3.53 -7.22 -9.13
N ILE A 267 3.16 -8.19 -8.30
CA ILE A 267 2.41 -7.90 -7.07
C ILE A 267 3.32 -7.17 -6.09
N LEU A 268 4.52 -7.73 -5.86
CA LEU A 268 5.50 -7.12 -4.96
C LEU A 268 6.14 -5.89 -5.60
N ALA A 269 6.70 -6.01 -6.81
CA ALA A 269 7.25 -4.88 -7.56
C ALA A 269 7.10 -5.11 -9.07
N GLY A 270 7.07 -4.03 -9.85
CA GLY A 270 7.32 -4.12 -11.28
C GLY A 270 8.79 -4.42 -11.54
N LEU A 271 9.68 -3.67 -10.88
CA LEU A 271 11.12 -3.74 -11.07
C LEU A 271 11.85 -4.04 -9.75
N LEU A 272 12.76 -5.01 -9.78
CA LEU A 272 13.78 -5.24 -8.75
C LEU A 272 15.13 -4.80 -9.30
N ASP A 273 15.43 -3.50 -9.20
CA ASP A 273 16.64 -2.93 -9.76
C ASP A 273 16.94 -1.56 -9.17
N THR A 274 18.20 -1.37 -8.72
CA THR A 274 18.92 -0.14 -9.07
C THR A 274 20.40 -0.46 -9.26
N ASP A 275 21.02 0.22 -10.22
CA ASP A 275 22.46 0.21 -10.50
C ASP A 275 23.35 0.56 -9.28
N GLU A 276 22.77 1.09 -8.20
CA GLU A 276 23.48 1.52 -6.99
C GLU A 276 23.21 0.66 -5.74
N ASN A 277 22.06 -0.03 -5.66
CA ASN A 277 21.69 -0.86 -4.51
C ASN A 277 20.96 -2.14 -4.95
N THR A 278 21.48 -3.30 -4.53
CA THR A 278 20.85 -4.60 -4.78
C THR A 278 19.51 -4.68 -4.05
N ALA A 279 18.42 -4.92 -4.79
CA ALA A 279 17.12 -5.19 -4.19
C ALA A 279 17.14 -6.54 -3.47
N SER A 280 16.52 -6.64 -2.29
CA SER A 280 16.46 -7.88 -1.52
C SER A 280 15.03 -8.22 -1.11
N VAL A 281 14.59 -9.42 -1.46
CA VAL A 281 13.29 -9.98 -1.09
C VAL A 281 13.55 -11.28 -0.34
N ASP A 282 13.25 -11.32 0.96
CA ASP A 282 13.50 -12.49 1.80
C ASP A 282 12.30 -12.91 2.64
N LYS A 283 11.98 -14.21 2.70
CA LYS A 283 10.90 -14.75 3.56
C LYS A 283 9.55 -14.08 3.28
N CYS A 284 9.26 -13.83 2.01
CA CYS A 284 8.01 -13.23 1.59
C CYS A 284 7.08 -14.27 0.98
N TYR A 285 5.79 -13.99 1.02
CA TYR A 285 4.84 -14.72 0.17
C TYR A 285 3.98 -13.79 -0.66
N VAL A 286 3.65 -14.25 -1.85
CA VAL A 286 2.88 -13.47 -2.82
C VAL A 286 1.70 -14.28 -3.32
N ASN A 287 0.49 -13.80 -3.06
CA ASN A 287 -0.75 -14.40 -3.55
C ASN A 287 -1.67 -13.32 -4.15
N GLY A 288 -2.36 -13.69 -5.22
CA GLY A 288 -3.29 -12.81 -5.91
C GLY A 288 -3.36 -13.04 -7.41
N GLU A 289 -3.70 -11.99 -8.15
CA GLU A 289 -3.81 -11.98 -9.59
C GLU A 289 -3.13 -10.75 -10.22
N ILE A 290 -2.59 -10.97 -11.41
CA ILE A 290 -2.06 -9.95 -12.29
C ILE A 290 -2.80 -10.04 -13.63
N LEU A 291 -3.31 -8.89 -14.08
CA LEU A 291 -3.89 -8.71 -15.41
C LEU A 291 -3.07 -7.71 -16.22
N ALA A 292 -2.14 -8.21 -17.03
CA ALA A 292 -1.27 -7.47 -17.95
C ALA A 292 -1.94 -7.25 -19.32
N VAL A 293 -3.16 -6.71 -19.32
CA VAL A 293 -3.89 -6.38 -20.57
C VAL A 293 -3.65 -4.91 -20.91
N GLY A 294 -3.18 -4.65 -22.13
CA GLY A 294 -2.85 -3.31 -22.61
C GLY A 294 -1.35 -2.99 -22.60
N SER A 295 -0.53 -3.91 -22.11
CA SER A 295 0.92 -3.89 -22.20
C SER A 295 1.38 -4.23 -23.62
N ASP A 296 2.60 -3.82 -23.98
CA ASP A 296 3.21 -4.21 -25.26
C ASP A 296 3.80 -5.62 -25.20
N ASP A 297 4.11 -6.20 -26.36
CA ASP A 297 4.67 -7.56 -26.45
C ASP A 297 6.06 -7.70 -25.77
N THR A 298 6.68 -6.58 -25.40
CA THR A 298 7.98 -6.52 -24.71
C THR A 298 7.85 -6.34 -23.20
N SER A 299 6.64 -6.11 -22.70
CA SER A 299 6.39 -5.88 -21.28
C SER A 299 6.54 -7.19 -20.52
N ALA A 300 7.11 -7.12 -19.32
CA ALA A 300 7.41 -8.25 -18.46
C ALA A 300 6.49 -8.28 -17.25
N SER A 301 5.93 -9.44 -16.95
CA SER A 301 5.08 -9.66 -15.77
C SER A 301 5.52 -10.89 -15.00
N GLY A 302 5.51 -10.81 -13.68
CA GLY A 302 5.73 -11.94 -12.79
C GLY A 302 5.17 -11.66 -11.40
N SER A 303 4.74 -12.70 -10.67
CA SER A 303 4.09 -12.50 -9.36
C SER A 303 4.96 -11.70 -8.39
N VAL A 304 6.26 -12.03 -8.30
CA VAL A 304 7.23 -11.29 -7.49
C VAL A 304 7.66 -10.03 -8.23
N ALA A 305 8.09 -10.17 -9.48
CA ALA A 305 8.54 -9.04 -10.29
C ALA A 305 8.29 -9.20 -11.78
N GLY A 306 8.04 -8.08 -12.45
CA GLY A 306 8.08 -8.02 -13.91
C GLY A 306 9.51 -8.25 -14.41
N THR A 307 10.42 -7.37 -13.98
CA THR A 307 11.85 -7.46 -14.32
C THR A 307 12.70 -7.43 -13.05
N ALA A 308 13.73 -8.25 -13.00
CA ALA A 308 14.70 -8.27 -11.91
C ALA A 308 16.14 -8.26 -12.47
N VAL A 309 16.89 -7.21 -12.13
CA VAL A 309 18.20 -6.92 -12.74
C VAL A 309 19.32 -7.13 -11.73
N ASN A 310 19.36 -6.32 -10.68
CA ASN A 310 20.33 -6.38 -9.57
C ASN A 310 19.61 -6.76 -8.27
N ALA A 311 19.29 -8.04 -8.10
CA ALA A 311 18.40 -8.49 -7.04
C ALA A 311 18.79 -9.84 -6.41
N SER A 312 18.44 -9.99 -5.14
CA SER A 312 18.47 -11.24 -4.38
C SER A 312 17.05 -11.60 -3.94
N VAL A 313 16.59 -12.78 -4.32
CA VAL A 313 15.26 -13.29 -3.97
C VAL A 313 15.43 -14.63 -3.26
N SER A 314 15.10 -14.69 -1.97
CA SER A 314 15.29 -15.89 -1.16
C SER A 314 14.09 -16.23 -0.29
N ASN A 315 13.84 -17.53 -0.11
CA ASN A 315 12.77 -18.01 0.78
C ASN A 315 11.41 -17.38 0.43
N VAL A 316 11.11 -17.33 -0.86
CA VAL A 316 9.85 -16.79 -1.34
C VAL A 316 9.01 -17.93 -1.89
N TYR A 317 7.72 -17.94 -1.57
CA TYR A 317 6.76 -18.63 -2.43
C TYR A 317 5.78 -17.67 -3.06
N ALA A 318 5.39 -18.00 -4.29
CA ALA A 318 4.34 -17.30 -4.98
C ALA A 318 3.22 -18.26 -5.39
N ASN A 319 1.98 -17.84 -5.17
CA ASN A 319 0.79 -18.48 -5.69
C ASN A 319 -0.13 -17.40 -6.26
N ALA A 320 0.20 -16.93 -7.46
CA ALA A 320 -0.56 -15.93 -8.16
C ALA A 320 -0.86 -16.33 -9.60
N ARG A 321 -2.00 -15.85 -10.10
CA ARG A 321 -2.38 -16.00 -11.51
C ARG A 321 -1.89 -14.79 -12.29
N VAL A 322 -1.02 -15.00 -13.27
CA VAL A 322 -0.51 -13.96 -14.16
C VAL A 322 -1.13 -14.16 -15.53
N SER A 323 -1.83 -13.16 -16.06
CA SER A 323 -2.52 -13.26 -17.35
C SER A 323 -2.37 -12.00 -18.19
N GLY A 324 -2.45 -12.13 -19.52
CA GLY A 324 -2.36 -10.99 -20.44
C GLY A 324 -1.39 -11.21 -21.60
N ASN A 325 -0.73 -10.12 -22.01
CA ASN A 325 0.22 -10.08 -23.13
C ASN A 325 1.66 -9.85 -22.63
N GLY A 326 2.63 -10.06 -23.52
CA GLY A 326 4.06 -9.85 -23.25
C GLY A 326 4.76 -11.09 -22.67
N ILE A 327 5.84 -10.86 -21.94
CA ILE A 327 6.66 -11.87 -21.29
C ILE A 327 6.05 -12.17 -19.92
N LEU A 328 5.38 -13.31 -19.79
CA LEU A 328 4.68 -13.70 -18.56
C LEU A 328 5.42 -14.83 -17.85
N GLY A 329 6.09 -14.49 -16.75
CA GLY A 329 6.55 -15.45 -15.77
C GLY A 329 5.52 -15.65 -14.68
N ASP A 330 5.48 -16.85 -14.11
CA ASP A 330 4.71 -17.10 -12.89
C ASP A 330 5.36 -16.42 -11.69
N PHE A 331 6.69 -16.38 -11.62
CA PHE A 331 7.49 -15.84 -10.53
C PHE A 331 8.16 -14.51 -10.92
N ILE A 332 9.03 -14.53 -11.93
CA ILE A 332 9.66 -13.33 -12.52
C ILE A 332 9.45 -13.33 -14.05
N GLY A 333 9.14 -12.17 -14.65
CA GLY A 333 9.06 -12.04 -16.10
C GLY A 333 10.44 -12.15 -16.77
N VAL A 334 11.31 -11.15 -16.55
CA VAL A 334 12.66 -11.06 -17.11
C VAL A 334 13.70 -11.03 -15.99
N GLY A 335 14.77 -11.83 -16.12
CA GLY A 335 15.85 -11.91 -15.14
C GLY A 335 17.22 -11.69 -15.76
N SER A 336 17.96 -10.68 -15.28
CA SER A 336 19.31 -10.35 -15.78
C SER A 336 20.43 -11.06 -14.99
N PRO A 337 21.71 -11.02 -15.44
CA PRO A 337 22.77 -11.84 -14.85
C PRO A 337 23.04 -11.69 -13.35
N ASN A 338 22.75 -10.51 -12.77
CA ASN A 338 22.98 -10.23 -11.35
C ASN A 338 21.82 -10.67 -10.45
N LEU A 339 20.74 -11.21 -11.03
CA LEU A 339 19.66 -11.82 -10.28
C LEU A 339 20.12 -13.16 -9.68
N THR A 340 19.90 -13.31 -8.38
CA THR A 340 20.03 -14.58 -7.66
C THR A 340 18.70 -14.98 -7.05
N ILE A 341 18.29 -16.22 -7.26
CA ILE A 341 17.12 -16.83 -6.63
C ILE A 341 17.57 -18.04 -5.82
N LEU A 342 17.13 -18.13 -4.57
CA LEU A 342 17.48 -19.20 -3.65
C LEU A 342 16.26 -19.71 -2.86
N ASN A 343 16.16 -21.04 -2.71
CA ASN A 343 15.21 -21.69 -1.78
C ASN A 343 13.78 -21.13 -1.92
N SER A 344 13.28 -21.07 -3.15
CA SER A 344 11.99 -20.47 -3.47
C SER A 344 11.16 -21.43 -4.32
N TYR A 345 9.84 -21.27 -4.32
CA TYR A 345 9.00 -22.07 -5.20
C TYR A 345 7.76 -21.31 -5.66
N SER A 346 7.14 -21.79 -6.73
CA SER A 346 5.92 -21.18 -7.26
C SER A 346 4.83 -22.24 -7.46
N ALA A 347 3.63 -21.91 -7.04
CA ALA A 347 2.41 -22.66 -7.29
C ALA A 347 1.42 -21.90 -8.20
N GLY A 348 1.83 -20.72 -8.68
CA GLY A 348 1.04 -19.87 -9.57
C GLY A 348 0.91 -20.41 -10.99
N LYS A 349 0.22 -19.64 -11.85
CA LYS A 349 0.01 -19.96 -13.26
C LYS A 349 0.21 -18.73 -14.13
N ALA A 350 0.79 -18.91 -15.31
CA ALA A 350 0.89 -17.87 -16.34
C ALA A 350 -0.02 -18.24 -17.53
N ASN A 351 -0.99 -17.38 -17.87
CA ASN A 351 -2.04 -17.64 -18.87
C ASN A 351 -2.66 -19.05 -18.74
N ASP A 352 -3.04 -19.40 -17.51
CA ASP A 352 -3.61 -20.70 -17.10
C ASP A 352 -2.73 -21.93 -17.39
N SER A 353 -1.51 -21.71 -17.88
CA SER A 353 -0.51 -22.73 -18.06
C SER A 353 0.31 -22.89 -16.78
N GLN A 354 0.67 -24.13 -16.49
CA GLN A 354 1.59 -24.44 -15.41
C GLN A 354 2.96 -23.83 -15.72
N ALA A 355 3.65 -23.40 -14.68
CA ALA A 355 4.98 -22.84 -14.80
C ALA A 355 5.98 -23.92 -15.26
N ALA A 356 6.81 -23.57 -16.23
CA ALA A 356 7.90 -24.43 -16.71
C ALA A 356 9.29 -23.89 -16.31
N VAL A 357 9.39 -22.62 -15.93
CA VAL A 357 10.63 -21.88 -15.63
C VAL A 357 10.36 -20.79 -14.59
N ALA A 358 11.37 -20.42 -13.79
CA ALA A 358 11.25 -19.41 -12.72
C ALA A 358 11.13 -18.00 -13.28
N ILE A 359 11.69 -17.86 -14.48
CA ILE A 359 11.90 -16.62 -15.17
C ILE A 359 11.51 -16.91 -16.62
N ALA A 360 10.55 -16.17 -17.16
CA ALA A 360 10.09 -16.40 -18.52
C ALA A 360 11.17 -16.06 -19.57
N ASP A 361 11.94 -14.99 -19.35
CA ASP A 361 13.13 -14.64 -20.12
C ASP A 361 14.37 -14.58 -19.23
N GLU A 362 15.14 -15.67 -19.24
CA GLU A 362 16.34 -15.86 -18.44
C GLU A 362 17.59 -15.39 -19.20
N GLN A 363 18.22 -14.32 -18.73
CA GLN A 363 19.34 -13.66 -19.42
C GLN A 363 20.67 -13.86 -18.68
N GLY A 364 20.98 -15.08 -18.22
CA GLY A 364 22.23 -15.45 -17.56
C GLY A 364 22.23 -15.34 -16.04
N CYS A 365 21.05 -15.40 -15.41
CA CYS A 365 20.88 -15.31 -13.97
C CYS A 365 21.16 -16.66 -13.26
N THR A 366 21.11 -16.68 -11.92
CA THR A 366 21.29 -17.91 -11.14
C THR A 366 20.07 -18.22 -10.28
N ALA A 367 19.41 -19.34 -10.54
CA ALA A 367 18.40 -19.91 -9.67
C ALA A 367 18.89 -21.22 -9.05
N GLN A 368 18.88 -21.31 -7.72
CA GLN A 368 19.26 -22.51 -6.96
C GLN A 368 18.12 -22.90 -6.05
N ASN A 369 17.81 -24.20 -5.97
CA ASN A 369 16.71 -24.71 -5.16
C ASN A 369 15.39 -23.99 -5.48
N PHE A 370 15.03 -23.97 -6.77
CA PHE A 370 13.74 -23.48 -7.22
C PHE A 370 12.83 -24.64 -7.64
N LEU A 371 11.57 -24.63 -7.18
CA LEU A 371 10.58 -25.65 -7.53
C LEU A 371 9.29 -25.04 -8.08
N PHE A 372 8.57 -25.78 -8.93
CA PHE A 372 7.26 -25.39 -9.46
C PHE A 372 6.24 -26.46 -9.17
N TYR A 373 5.01 -26.03 -8.93
CA TYR A 373 3.87 -26.94 -8.93
C TYR A 373 3.44 -27.29 -10.35
N ASP A 374 3.52 -28.57 -10.70
CA ASP A 374 3.07 -29.11 -11.99
C ASP A 374 1.65 -29.72 -11.93
N GLY A 375 0.88 -29.40 -10.90
CA GLY A 375 -0.44 -29.98 -10.68
C GLY A 375 -0.43 -31.36 -10.00
N THR A 376 0.74 -32.00 -9.85
CA THR A 376 0.84 -33.37 -9.30
C THR A 376 1.96 -33.55 -8.28
N ASN A 377 2.96 -32.69 -8.28
CA ASN A 377 4.20 -32.86 -7.51
C ASN A 377 4.19 -32.19 -6.11
N GLN A 378 3.02 -31.90 -5.54
CA GLN A 378 2.87 -31.23 -4.24
C GLN A 378 3.69 -31.92 -3.13
N GLN A 379 3.61 -33.25 -3.03
CA GLN A 379 4.34 -34.01 -2.02
C GLN A 379 5.87 -33.91 -2.19
N ALA A 380 6.35 -33.81 -3.43
CA ALA A 380 7.78 -33.65 -3.72
C ALA A 380 8.27 -32.25 -3.34
N ILE A 381 7.47 -31.21 -3.61
CA ILE A 381 7.71 -29.85 -3.14
C ILE A 381 7.77 -29.83 -1.62
N CYS A 382 6.73 -30.36 -0.96
CA CYS A 382 6.65 -30.47 0.49
C CYS A 382 7.92 -31.09 1.10
N SER A 383 8.33 -32.24 0.57
CA SER A 383 9.47 -33.00 1.11
C SER A 383 10.81 -32.27 0.92
N THR A 384 10.95 -31.49 -0.16
CA THR A 384 12.19 -30.79 -0.48
C THR A 384 12.30 -29.46 0.27
N VAL A 385 11.24 -28.66 0.23
CA VAL A 385 11.22 -27.30 0.81
C VAL A 385 11.28 -27.35 2.33
N SER A 386 10.68 -28.35 2.97
CA SER A 386 10.74 -28.52 4.44
C SER A 386 12.16 -28.72 4.99
N LEU A 387 13.16 -28.93 4.12
CA LEU A 387 14.57 -29.05 4.48
C LEU A 387 15.34 -27.73 4.35
N TRP A 388 14.75 -26.71 3.74
CA TRP A 388 15.39 -25.41 3.55
C TRP A 388 15.33 -24.56 4.82
N GLU A 389 16.34 -23.72 5.03
CA GLU A 389 16.37 -22.78 6.16
C GLU A 389 15.29 -21.70 6.01
N GLY A 390 14.60 -21.36 7.11
CA GLY A 390 13.50 -20.39 7.13
C GLY A 390 12.14 -20.96 6.72
N TRP A 391 12.10 -22.22 6.30
CA TRP A 391 10.89 -22.97 6.00
C TRP A 391 10.54 -23.93 7.14
N ASN A 392 9.24 -24.09 7.36
CA ASN A 392 8.76 -24.99 8.38
C ASN A 392 9.00 -26.45 8.00
N GLN A 393 9.52 -27.22 8.94
CA GLN A 393 9.88 -28.63 8.73
C GLN A 393 8.68 -29.58 8.73
N ASN A 394 7.50 -29.10 9.16
CA ASN A 394 6.29 -29.91 9.23
C ASN A 394 5.34 -29.61 8.06
N GLY A 395 5.51 -30.36 6.97
CA GLY A 395 4.69 -30.27 5.77
C GLY A 395 3.18 -30.58 5.92
N THR A 396 2.73 -31.05 7.09
CA THR A 396 1.30 -31.30 7.35
C THR A 396 0.50 -30.05 7.71
N ILE A 397 1.17 -28.96 8.12
CA ILE A 397 0.52 -27.76 8.66
C ILE A 397 -0.15 -26.92 7.54
N GLY A 398 0.43 -26.89 6.33
CA GLY A 398 -0.10 -26.15 5.18
C GLY A 398 -0.90 -27.02 4.21
N LEU A 399 -1.57 -28.08 4.68
CA LEU A 399 -2.30 -29.03 3.82
C LEU A 399 -1.40 -29.69 2.75
N GLY A 400 -0.17 -30.02 3.12
CA GLY A 400 0.84 -30.55 2.20
C GLY A 400 1.63 -29.48 1.47
N TRP A 401 1.33 -28.19 1.67
CA TRP A 401 2.15 -27.10 1.15
C TRP A 401 3.17 -26.60 2.18
N PRO A 402 4.44 -26.42 1.78
CA PRO A 402 5.46 -25.90 2.68
C PRO A 402 5.23 -24.43 3.04
N LEU A 403 5.27 -24.10 4.31
CA LEU A 403 5.09 -22.72 4.79
C LEU A 403 6.39 -22.15 5.32
N LEU A 404 6.54 -20.83 5.28
CA LEU A 404 7.61 -20.16 6.00
C LEU A 404 7.39 -20.30 7.51
N ASP A 405 8.47 -20.31 8.29
CA ASP A 405 8.37 -20.48 9.75
C ASP A 405 7.49 -19.42 10.42
N TRP A 406 7.59 -18.16 9.97
CA TRP A 406 6.79 -17.08 10.52
C TRP A 406 5.29 -17.27 10.25
N GLN A 407 4.92 -17.89 9.13
CA GLN A 407 3.52 -18.16 8.79
C GLN A 407 2.91 -19.18 9.75
N VAL A 408 3.69 -20.21 10.10
CA VAL A 408 3.27 -21.20 11.10
C VAL A 408 3.14 -20.57 12.48
N GLN A 409 4.08 -19.70 12.87
CA GLN A 409 4.07 -19.02 14.16
C GLN A 409 2.83 -18.13 14.39
N ARG A 410 2.25 -17.58 13.31
CA ARG A 410 1.00 -16.80 13.41
C ARG A 410 -0.22 -17.66 13.77
N GLY A 411 -0.22 -18.93 13.38
CA GLY A 411 -1.33 -19.86 13.65
C GLY A 411 -2.57 -19.70 12.77
N ASP A 412 -2.62 -18.71 11.86
CA ASP A 412 -3.73 -18.46 10.92
C ASP A 412 -3.41 -18.83 9.46
N HIS A 413 -2.36 -19.64 9.27
CA HIS A 413 -1.84 -20.03 7.96
C HIS A 413 -2.86 -20.72 7.06
N ALA A 414 -3.79 -21.51 7.62
CA ALA A 414 -4.83 -22.15 6.84
C ALA A 414 -5.78 -21.15 6.16
N LYS A 415 -5.97 -19.95 6.74
CA LYS A 415 -6.89 -18.92 6.23
C LYS A 415 -6.20 -17.87 5.37
N LEU A 416 -4.95 -17.54 5.69
CA LEU A 416 -4.34 -16.30 5.24
C LEU A 416 -2.97 -16.46 4.57
N CYS A 417 -2.46 -17.69 4.43
CA CYS A 417 -1.17 -17.98 3.80
C CYS A 417 -1.29 -18.62 2.42
N GLY A 418 -2.35 -18.32 1.66
CA GLY A 418 -2.33 -18.48 0.19
C GLY A 418 -2.34 -19.91 -0.36
N TYR A 419 -2.63 -20.92 0.45
CA TYR A 419 -3.09 -22.21 -0.04
C TYR A 419 -4.58 -22.26 0.18
N GLY A 420 -5.34 -22.46 -0.90
CA GLY A 420 -6.80 -22.42 -0.90
C GLY A 420 -7.32 -23.12 0.34
N LEU A 421 -8.24 -22.45 1.04
CA LEU A 421 -8.90 -23.04 2.19
C LEU A 421 -9.39 -24.44 1.78
N PRO A 422 -9.26 -25.47 2.63
CA PRO A 422 -9.91 -26.75 2.34
C PRO A 422 -11.38 -26.48 2.02
N GLY A 423 -11.81 -26.81 0.81
CA GLY A 423 -13.17 -26.53 0.34
C GLY A 423 -13.41 -25.19 -0.37
N ASP A 424 -12.41 -24.32 -0.54
CA ASP A 424 -12.45 -23.17 -1.47
C ASP A 424 -12.13 -23.66 -2.89
N VAL A 425 -13.11 -24.31 -3.50
CA VAL A 425 -13.01 -25.01 -4.79
C VAL A 425 -13.02 -24.04 -5.96
N ASN A 426 -13.64 -22.87 -5.79
CA ASN A 426 -13.68 -21.85 -6.85
C ASN A 426 -12.45 -20.92 -6.81
N GLY A 427 -11.65 -20.96 -5.74
CA GLY A 427 -10.41 -20.20 -5.57
C GLY A 427 -10.65 -18.72 -5.28
N ASP A 428 -11.83 -18.35 -4.79
CA ASP A 428 -12.20 -16.97 -4.45
C ASP A 428 -11.70 -16.54 -3.06
N GLY A 429 -11.14 -17.47 -2.28
CA GLY A 429 -10.53 -17.23 -0.99
C GLY A 429 -11.48 -17.39 0.20
N ASP A 430 -12.76 -17.67 -0.03
CA ASP A 430 -13.76 -17.98 0.98
C ASP A 430 -14.28 -19.42 0.80
N ILE A 431 -14.77 -20.08 1.87
CA ILE A 431 -15.47 -21.37 1.72
C ILE A 431 -16.96 -21.06 1.80
N THR A 432 -17.62 -21.06 0.65
CA THR A 432 -19.03 -20.70 0.51
C THR A 432 -19.82 -21.77 -0.22
N ILE A 433 -21.13 -21.54 -0.39
CA ILE A 433 -21.94 -22.43 -1.22
C ILE A 433 -21.52 -22.39 -2.68
N ALA A 434 -20.83 -21.32 -3.12
CA ALA A 434 -20.33 -21.21 -4.49
C ALA A 434 -19.26 -22.27 -4.77
N ASP A 435 -18.45 -22.62 -3.77
CA ASP A 435 -17.48 -23.72 -3.85
C ASP A 435 -18.17 -25.07 -3.94
N GLY A 436 -19.22 -25.27 -3.15
CA GLY A 436 -20.05 -26.46 -3.26
C GLY A 436 -20.66 -26.58 -4.66
N VAL A 437 -21.13 -25.47 -5.24
CA VAL A 437 -21.63 -25.45 -6.62
C VAL A 437 -20.50 -25.76 -7.62
N ALA A 438 -19.28 -25.29 -7.39
CA ALA A 438 -18.13 -25.63 -8.23
C ALA A 438 -17.82 -27.13 -8.22
N VAL A 439 -17.92 -27.80 -7.07
CA VAL A 439 -17.84 -29.27 -6.98
C VAL A 439 -18.96 -29.93 -7.78
N LEU A 440 -20.21 -29.47 -7.64
CA LEU A 440 -21.35 -30.04 -8.36
C LEU A 440 -21.21 -29.88 -9.89
N ASN A 441 -20.68 -28.74 -10.34
CA ASN A 441 -20.40 -28.50 -11.75
C ASN A 441 -19.28 -29.42 -12.27
N ALA A 442 -18.21 -29.62 -11.47
CA ALA A 442 -17.16 -30.58 -11.78
C ALA A 442 -17.72 -32.01 -11.91
N MET A 443 -18.62 -32.41 -11.01
CA MET A 443 -19.33 -33.70 -11.10
C MET A 443 -20.22 -33.82 -12.35
N ALA A 444 -20.78 -32.70 -12.82
CA ALA A 444 -21.59 -32.64 -14.03
C ALA A 444 -20.76 -32.68 -15.33
N GLY A 445 -19.43 -32.73 -15.24
CA GLY A 445 -18.52 -32.77 -16.38
C GLY A 445 -18.20 -31.41 -16.98
N GLU A 446 -18.44 -30.32 -16.23
CA GLU A 446 -17.90 -29.00 -16.58
C GLU A 446 -16.40 -28.92 -16.26
N ALA A 447 -15.78 -27.76 -16.47
CA ALA A 447 -14.37 -27.55 -16.15
C ALA A 447 -14.12 -27.90 -14.67
N VAL A 448 -13.25 -28.87 -14.43
CA VAL A 448 -12.94 -29.41 -13.09
C VAL A 448 -11.85 -28.55 -12.44
N PRO A 449 -12.14 -27.84 -11.33
CA PRO A 449 -11.11 -27.19 -10.53
C PRO A 449 -10.18 -28.25 -9.94
N GLY A 450 -8.87 -27.99 -9.95
CA GLY A 450 -7.85 -28.98 -9.55
C GLY A 450 -7.88 -29.38 -8.06
N ASN A 451 -8.71 -28.71 -7.25
CA ASN A 451 -8.93 -28.95 -5.82
C ASN A 451 -10.38 -29.36 -5.50
N ALA A 452 -11.16 -29.80 -6.51
CA ALA A 452 -12.54 -30.24 -6.31
C ALA A 452 -12.68 -31.60 -5.59
N ASP A 453 -11.61 -32.39 -5.49
CA ASP A 453 -11.49 -33.50 -4.55
C ASP A 453 -11.10 -32.94 -3.17
N VAL A 454 -12.12 -32.45 -2.46
CA VAL A 454 -11.96 -31.78 -1.17
C VAL A 454 -11.67 -32.78 -0.06
N ASN A 455 -12.13 -34.01 -0.21
CA ASN A 455 -11.97 -35.05 0.82
C ASN A 455 -10.68 -35.89 0.64
N GLY A 456 -10.06 -35.83 -0.54
CA GLY A 456 -8.76 -36.44 -0.86
C GLY A 456 -8.82 -37.94 -1.11
N ASP A 457 -9.97 -38.50 -1.47
CA ASP A 457 -10.14 -39.92 -1.77
C ASP A 457 -9.81 -40.29 -3.24
N GLY A 458 -9.54 -39.28 -4.07
CA GLY A 458 -9.16 -39.43 -5.47
C GLY A 458 -10.35 -39.43 -6.44
N ASP A 459 -11.59 -39.32 -5.96
CA ASP A 459 -12.80 -39.29 -6.78
C ASP A 459 -13.66 -38.05 -6.47
N ILE A 460 -13.99 -37.24 -7.48
CA ILE A 460 -14.88 -36.08 -7.29
C ILE A 460 -16.33 -36.54 -7.21
N THR A 461 -16.90 -36.53 -6.00
CA THR A 461 -18.23 -37.05 -5.71
C THR A 461 -19.03 -36.09 -4.83
N ILE A 462 -20.25 -36.52 -4.48
CA ILE A 462 -21.07 -35.80 -3.50
C ILE A 462 -20.39 -35.74 -2.11
N ALA A 463 -19.42 -36.62 -1.83
CA ALA A 463 -18.65 -36.59 -0.60
C ALA A 463 -17.81 -35.31 -0.50
N ASP A 464 -17.26 -34.81 -1.62
CA ASP A 464 -16.52 -33.55 -1.68
C ASP A 464 -17.44 -32.35 -1.47
N PHE A 465 -18.62 -32.36 -2.07
CA PHE A 465 -19.63 -31.33 -1.82
C PHE A 465 -20.02 -31.28 -0.34
N VAL A 466 -20.22 -32.44 0.28
CA VAL A 466 -20.51 -32.53 1.72
C VAL A 466 -19.31 -32.08 2.55
N ALA A 467 -18.08 -32.37 2.13
CA ALA A 467 -16.87 -31.86 2.77
C ALA A 467 -16.84 -30.32 2.75
N VAL A 468 -17.14 -29.68 1.61
CA VAL A 468 -17.30 -28.23 1.52
C VAL A 468 -18.35 -27.73 2.52
N LEU A 469 -19.54 -28.33 2.56
CA LEU A 469 -20.60 -27.90 3.49
C LEU A 469 -20.20 -28.01 4.97
N ASN A 470 -19.46 -29.07 5.33
CA ASN A 470 -18.95 -29.23 6.69
C ASN A 470 -17.92 -28.15 7.02
N LEU A 471 -17.00 -27.89 6.09
CA LEU A 471 -15.99 -26.83 6.21
C LEU A 471 -16.61 -25.43 6.30
N MET A 472 -17.70 -25.17 5.57
CA MET A 472 -18.50 -23.94 5.71
C MET A 472 -19.12 -23.78 7.11
N ALA A 473 -19.58 -24.88 7.71
CA ALA A 473 -20.26 -24.86 9.00
C ALA A 473 -19.29 -24.72 10.20
N GLU A 474 -18.01 -24.96 9.97
CA GLU A 474 -16.93 -24.85 10.96
C GLU A 474 -16.28 -23.45 10.99
N GLN A 475 -16.63 -22.57 10.06
CA GLN A 475 -16.27 -21.15 10.08
C GLN A 475 -17.08 -20.36 11.11
#